data_AF-A0A831LC83-F1
#
_entry.id   AF-A0A831LC83-F1
#
_cell.length_a   1.000
_cell.length_b   1.000
_cell.length_c   1.000
_cell.angle_alpha   90.00
_cell.angle_beta   90.00
_cell.angle_gamma   90.00
#
_symmetry.space_group_name_H-M   'P 1'
#
loop_
_entity.id
_entity.type
_entity.pdbx_description
1 polymer ?
#
loop_
_entity_poly.entity_id
_entity_poly.type
_entity_poly.pdbx_seq_one_letter_code
_entity_poly.pdbx_strand_id
1 'polypeptide(L)'
;MAISSSPEGIVIIGPDERVMYATPAFLRLSGYPRPEEIVGKPIAGVVPAESLLPEMLKGLGDHGQWTGEYRATFRDGRAADLLVSATVATGSDGSPICTMASFVDVTEMQLYRKALEEANKNLGLLSSITRHDVLNQIHVILSYVELLKDELPPVEPANTYLKGVEAAARTIHGQINFTRDYHRIGVEAPVWQKAAEVFHENRYAWGPDTLTVRTDVDDVGIYADPMLEKVFYNLLDNAVRHGGGVTTVTVTFREEDGTGVIVVEDDGSGVPEGEKERIFERGVGKNTGFGLFLTREVLGLTGISIHETGRKGKGPGSNWWCRAVSGAEGQRHRSERETNGCMHPHAGDIFYFGRPRLECEYPAPYYCPEPHHINPLRGGDGQHHT
;
A
#
# COMPACT_ATOMS: atom_id res chain seq x y z
N MET A 1 27.80 14.73 29.38
CA MET A 1 26.64 15.65 29.50
C MET A 1 25.60 15.44 28.40
N ALA A 2 25.98 15.21 27.13
CA ALA A 2 24.99 14.95 26.07
C ALA A 2 24.25 13.60 26.20
N ILE A 3 24.97 12.50 26.46
CA ILE A 3 24.35 11.16 26.61
C ILE A 3 23.43 11.11 27.84
N SER A 4 23.80 11.78 28.93
CA SER A 4 22.99 11.85 30.17
C SER A 4 21.65 12.56 30.01
N SER A 5 21.50 13.42 28.99
CA SER A 5 20.24 14.10 28.66
C SER A 5 19.41 13.35 27.62
N SER A 6 19.85 12.17 27.18
CA SER A 6 19.06 11.35 26.26
C SER A 6 17.70 11.03 26.88
N PRO A 7 16.59 11.19 26.13
CA PRO A 7 15.27 10.75 26.58
C PRO A 7 15.18 9.23 26.65
N GLU A 8 16.07 8.50 25.96
CA GLU A 8 16.11 7.05 25.91
C GLU A 8 16.95 6.43 27.01
N GLY A 9 16.57 5.22 27.42
CA GLY A 9 17.39 4.42 28.31
C GLY A 9 18.62 3.93 27.54
N ILE A 10 19.81 4.39 27.90
CA ILE A 10 21.05 3.94 27.27
C ILE A 10 21.95 3.35 28.34
N VAL A 11 22.58 2.22 28.01
CA VAL A 11 23.58 1.54 28.83
C VAL A 11 24.84 1.35 28.01
N ILE A 12 26.01 1.62 28.60
CA ILE A 12 27.30 1.25 28.04
C ILE A 12 27.83 0.08 28.85
N ILE A 13 28.18 -1.00 28.15
CA ILE A 13 28.58 -2.28 28.70
C ILE A 13 30.05 -2.51 28.30
N GLY A 14 30.89 -2.87 29.25
CA GLY A 14 32.30 -3.18 29.01
C GLY A 14 32.47 -4.53 28.29
N PRO A 15 33.70 -4.84 27.83
CA PRO A 15 34.00 -6.14 27.21
C PRO A 15 33.83 -7.34 28.15
N ASP A 16 33.77 -7.08 29.46
CA ASP A 16 33.52 -8.06 30.52
C ASP A 16 32.02 -8.24 30.84
N GLU A 17 31.14 -7.72 29.97
CA GLU A 17 29.68 -7.74 30.10
C GLU A 17 29.14 -6.99 31.32
N ARG A 18 29.94 -6.08 31.91
CA ARG A 18 29.54 -5.27 33.05
C ARG A 18 29.11 -3.88 32.64
N VAL A 19 28.09 -3.36 33.31
CA VAL A 19 27.60 -1.99 33.08
C VAL A 19 28.67 -0.98 33.49
N MET A 20 29.15 -0.17 32.55
CA MET A 20 30.06 0.94 32.82
C MET A 20 29.31 2.25 33.05
N TYR A 21 28.18 2.44 32.36
CA TYR A 21 27.39 3.65 32.43
C TYR A 21 25.93 3.36 32.10
N ALA A 22 25.02 4.15 32.68
CA ALA A 22 23.60 4.13 32.35
C ALA A 22 22.99 5.54 32.45
N THR A 23 22.07 5.86 31.55
CA THR A 23 21.39 7.16 31.56
C THR A 23 20.34 7.24 32.67
N PRO A 24 19.99 8.45 33.13
CA PRO A 24 18.86 8.65 34.04
C PRO A 24 17.54 8.08 33.51
N ALA A 25 17.33 8.08 32.19
CA ALA A 25 16.17 7.45 31.56
C ALA A 25 16.17 5.92 31.76
N PHE A 26 17.33 5.27 31.63
CA PHE A 26 17.44 3.83 31.89
C PHE A 26 17.18 3.50 33.36
N LEU A 27 17.65 4.33 34.29
CA LEU A 27 17.39 4.15 35.73
C LEU A 27 15.89 4.22 36.06
N ARG A 28 15.18 5.20 35.50
CA ARG A 28 13.71 5.29 35.63
C ARG A 28 13.02 4.09 35.01
N LEU A 29 13.46 3.66 33.82
CA LEU A 29 12.90 2.51 33.12
C LEU A 29 13.10 1.21 33.90
N SER A 30 14.28 1.00 34.48
CA SER A 30 14.66 -0.25 35.15
C SER A 30 14.29 -0.33 36.64
N GLY A 31 13.86 0.79 37.22
CA GLY A 31 13.49 0.87 38.64
C GLY A 31 14.67 0.96 39.60
N TYR A 32 15.89 1.23 39.10
CA TYR A 32 17.05 1.47 39.95
C TYR A 32 17.13 2.95 40.34
N PRO A 33 17.18 3.28 41.64
CA PRO A 33 17.11 4.68 42.08
C PRO A 33 18.42 5.44 41.81
N ARG A 34 19.55 4.72 41.69
CA ARG A 34 20.88 5.32 41.54
C ARG A 34 21.80 4.47 40.66
N PRO A 35 22.71 5.09 39.89
CA PRO A 35 23.62 4.38 38.99
C PRO A 35 24.62 3.47 39.71
N GLU A 36 24.99 3.78 40.96
CA GLU A 36 25.96 2.98 41.73
C GLU A 36 25.42 1.56 42.04
N GLU A 37 24.11 1.35 41.95
CA GLU A 37 23.51 0.03 42.14
C GLU A 37 23.59 -0.86 40.90
N ILE A 38 23.93 -0.32 39.72
CA ILE A 38 24.02 -1.07 38.46
C ILE A 38 25.42 -1.06 37.86
N VAL A 39 26.19 0.02 38.05
CA VAL A 39 27.56 0.10 37.55
C VAL A 39 28.42 -1.02 38.16
N GLY A 40 29.14 -1.73 37.31
CA GLY A 40 29.94 -2.89 37.66
C GLY A 40 29.17 -4.21 37.78
N LYS A 41 27.84 -4.22 37.66
CA LYS A 41 27.06 -5.47 37.63
C LYS A 41 27.01 -6.06 36.21
N PRO A 42 26.91 -7.40 36.08
CA PRO A 42 26.63 -8.02 34.78
C PRO A 42 25.28 -7.53 34.23
N ILE A 43 25.24 -7.14 32.95
CA ILE A 43 24.02 -6.62 32.32
C ILE A 43 22.85 -7.61 32.40
N ALA A 44 23.14 -8.92 32.28
CA ALA A 44 22.14 -9.98 32.39
C ALA A 44 21.40 -10.01 33.74
N GLY A 45 22.03 -9.50 34.81
CA GLY A 45 21.42 -9.38 36.14
C GLY A 45 20.63 -8.07 36.35
N VAL A 46 20.76 -7.10 35.43
CA VAL A 46 20.05 -5.81 35.47
C VAL A 46 18.83 -5.87 34.56
N VAL A 47 18.98 -6.44 33.37
CA VAL A 47 17.86 -6.72 32.47
C VAL A 47 17.96 -8.18 31.98
N PRO A 48 17.20 -9.09 32.60
CA PRO A 48 17.17 -10.48 32.17
C PRO A 48 16.64 -10.58 30.74
N ALA A 49 17.43 -11.19 29.84
CA ALA A 49 17.10 -11.37 28.43
C ALA A 49 17.24 -12.83 27.98
N GLU A 50 16.92 -13.79 28.87
CA GLU A 50 17.21 -15.22 28.71
C GLU A 50 16.71 -15.80 27.38
N SER A 51 15.60 -15.30 26.83
CA SER A 51 15.00 -15.79 25.58
C SER A 51 15.65 -15.27 24.30
N LEU A 52 16.44 -14.19 24.34
CA LEU A 52 16.99 -13.51 23.15
C LEU A 52 18.52 -13.46 23.10
N LEU A 53 19.19 -13.93 24.15
CA LEU A 53 20.65 -14.03 24.21
C LEU A 53 21.27 -14.68 22.96
N PRO A 54 20.76 -15.79 22.40
CA PRO A 54 21.40 -16.43 21.25
C PRO A 54 21.39 -15.57 19.97
N GLU A 55 20.25 -14.93 19.67
CA GLU A 55 20.10 -14.10 18.47
C GLU A 55 20.86 -12.78 18.60
N MET A 56 20.80 -12.16 19.78
CA MET A 56 21.51 -10.93 20.08
C MET A 56 23.04 -11.14 20.01
N LEU A 57 23.56 -12.19 20.65
CA LEU A 57 25.00 -12.51 20.62
C LEU A 57 25.48 -12.78 19.19
N LYS A 58 24.66 -13.51 18.40
CA LYS A 58 24.96 -13.76 16.99
C LYS A 58 24.99 -12.47 16.17
N GLY A 59 23.99 -11.62 16.28
CA GLY A 59 23.93 -10.35 15.53
C GLY A 59 25.08 -9.41 15.89
N LEU A 60 25.38 -9.26 17.18
CA LEU A 60 26.52 -8.47 17.64
C LEU A 60 27.86 -9.06 17.18
N GLY A 61 28.00 -10.38 17.12
CA GLY A 61 29.21 -11.05 16.64
C GLY A 61 29.43 -10.96 15.13
N ASP A 62 28.37 -11.17 14.34
CA ASP A 62 28.45 -11.24 12.87
C ASP A 62 28.48 -9.84 12.23
N HIS A 63 27.79 -8.85 12.85
CA HIS A 63 27.53 -7.54 12.23
C HIS A 63 27.91 -6.35 13.12
N GLY A 64 28.35 -6.58 14.35
CA GLY A 64 28.66 -5.51 15.30
C GLY A 64 27.43 -4.74 15.80
N GLN A 65 26.22 -5.12 15.39
CA GLN A 65 24.98 -4.48 15.78
C GLN A 65 23.82 -5.48 15.82
N TRP A 66 22.82 -5.19 16.66
CA TRP A 66 21.60 -5.97 16.76
C TRP A 66 20.44 -5.07 17.19
N THR A 67 19.26 -5.31 16.62
CA THR A 67 18.01 -4.67 17.04
C THR A 67 16.91 -5.72 17.15
N GLY A 68 16.14 -5.67 18.24
CA GLY A 68 15.03 -6.59 18.43
C GLY A 68 14.10 -6.17 19.58
N GLU A 69 12.92 -6.78 19.61
CA GLU A 69 11.90 -6.53 20.62
C GLU A 69 11.92 -7.62 21.69
N TYR A 70 11.76 -7.23 22.97
CA TYR A 70 11.60 -8.20 24.05
C TYR A 70 10.83 -7.68 25.24
N ARG A 71 10.13 -8.62 25.90
CA ARG A 71 9.44 -8.36 27.15
C ARG A 71 10.42 -8.45 28.32
N ALA A 72 10.71 -7.31 28.94
CA ALA A 72 11.50 -7.23 30.15
C ALA A 72 10.60 -7.22 31.38
N THR A 73 11.06 -7.84 32.47
CA THR A 73 10.50 -7.63 33.81
C THR A 73 11.54 -6.88 34.62
N PHE A 74 11.20 -5.68 35.06
CA PHE A 74 12.09 -4.83 35.84
C PHE A 74 12.07 -5.18 37.33
N ARG A 75 13.00 -4.60 38.08
CA ARG A 75 13.19 -4.86 39.51
C ARG A 75 11.94 -4.57 40.35
N ASP A 76 11.16 -3.58 39.97
CA ASP A 76 9.90 -3.20 40.61
C ASP A 76 8.73 -4.17 40.30
N GLY A 77 8.98 -5.21 39.48
CA GLY A 77 7.98 -6.18 39.03
C GLY A 77 7.17 -5.70 37.82
N ARG A 78 7.41 -4.49 37.31
CA ARG A 78 6.76 -4.00 36.11
C ARG A 78 7.30 -4.73 34.88
N ALA A 79 6.39 -5.22 34.05
CA ALA A 79 6.72 -5.73 32.73
C ALA A 79 6.58 -4.61 31.69
N ALA A 80 7.52 -4.55 30.76
CA ALA A 80 7.45 -3.66 29.60
C ALA A 80 7.94 -4.38 28.34
N ASP A 81 7.34 -4.07 27.22
CA ASP A 81 7.80 -4.49 25.91
C ASP A 81 8.83 -3.44 25.43
N LEU A 82 10.08 -3.87 25.25
CA LEU A 82 11.20 -3.01 24.91
C LEU A 82 11.66 -3.25 23.48
N LEU A 83 11.92 -2.17 22.75
CA LEU A 83 12.75 -2.22 21.56
C LEU A 83 14.18 -1.92 21.98
N VAL A 84 15.09 -2.84 21.70
CA VAL A 84 16.50 -2.73 22.08
C VAL A 84 17.37 -2.72 20.85
N SER A 85 18.26 -1.73 20.79
CA SER A 85 19.30 -1.65 19.78
C SER A 85 20.65 -1.64 20.46
N ALA A 86 21.54 -2.54 20.08
CA ALA A 86 22.87 -2.68 20.62
C ALA A 86 23.90 -2.57 19.50
N THR A 87 24.99 -1.84 19.77
CA THR A 87 26.10 -1.66 18.83
C THR A 87 27.42 -1.81 19.57
N VAL A 88 28.33 -2.61 19.03
CA VAL A 88 29.70 -2.79 19.54
C VAL A 88 30.57 -1.68 18.98
N ALA A 89 31.15 -0.87 19.87
CA ALA A 89 32.19 0.07 19.53
C ALA A 89 33.55 -0.65 19.54
N THR A 90 34.29 -0.55 18.44
CA THR A 90 35.61 -1.17 18.27
C THR A 90 36.72 -0.13 18.27
N GLY A 91 37.91 -0.55 18.73
CA GLY A 91 39.13 0.23 18.64
C GLY A 91 39.72 0.23 17.24
N SER A 92 40.77 1.02 17.03
CA SER A 92 41.49 1.10 15.75
C SER A 92 42.14 -0.21 15.32
N ASP A 93 42.30 -1.16 16.24
CA ASP A 93 42.82 -2.51 16.02
C ASP A 93 41.70 -3.55 15.77
N GLY A 94 40.43 -3.12 15.74
CA GLY A 94 39.27 -4.00 15.60
C GLY A 94 38.84 -4.71 16.89
N SER A 95 39.52 -4.47 18.02
CA SER A 95 39.12 -5.05 19.31
C SER A 95 37.86 -4.37 19.86
N PRO A 96 36.94 -5.10 20.51
CA PRO A 96 35.74 -4.51 21.11
C PRO A 96 36.11 -3.69 22.35
N ILE A 97 35.74 -2.40 22.36
CA ILE A 97 35.93 -1.48 23.49
C ILE A 97 34.73 -1.54 24.44
N CYS A 98 33.51 -1.46 23.89
CA CYS A 98 32.29 -1.50 24.66
C CYS A 98 31.08 -1.80 23.76
N THR A 99 29.96 -2.16 24.37
CA THR A 99 28.67 -2.25 23.70
C THR A 99 27.77 -1.14 24.23
N MET A 100 27.24 -0.31 23.33
CA MET A 100 26.20 0.65 23.66
C MET A 100 24.84 0.03 23.33
N ALA A 101 23.93 -0.01 24.29
CA ALA A 101 22.57 -0.49 24.11
C ALA A 101 21.56 0.60 24.46
N SER A 102 20.60 0.86 23.57
CA SER A 102 19.42 1.69 23.83
C SER A 102 18.20 0.82 24.11
N PHE A 103 17.32 1.31 24.97
CA PHE A 103 16.11 0.66 25.45
C PHE A 103 14.96 1.66 25.35
N VAL A 104 14.01 1.37 24.47
CA VAL A 104 12.81 2.17 24.27
C VAL A 104 11.61 1.35 24.73
N ASP A 105 10.84 1.88 25.68
CA ASP A 105 9.58 1.28 26.09
C ASP A 105 8.54 1.50 24.99
N VAL A 106 8.14 0.41 24.33
CA VAL A 106 7.15 0.41 23.25
C VAL A 106 5.81 -0.17 23.71
N THR A 107 5.63 -0.45 25.00
CA THR A 107 4.44 -1.11 25.54
C THR A 107 3.15 -0.39 25.16
N GLU A 108 3.10 0.92 25.41
CA GLU A 108 1.91 1.74 25.12
C GLU A 108 1.63 1.82 23.62
N MET A 109 2.68 1.99 22.80
CA MET A 109 2.59 2.00 21.34
C MET A 109 2.07 0.65 20.80
N GLN A 110 2.57 -0.47 21.32
CA GLN A 110 2.11 -1.80 20.92
C GLN A 110 0.68 -2.07 21.36
N LEU A 111 0.28 -1.65 22.57
CA LEU A 111 -1.10 -1.77 23.03
C LEU A 111 -2.06 -0.98 22.13
N TYR A 112 -1.72 0.27 21.78
CA TYR A 112 -2.53 1.05 20.85
C TYR A 112 -2.58 0.46 19.46
N ARG A 113 -1.44 0.00 18.93
CA ARG A 113 -1.38 -0.67 17.63
C ARG A 113 -2.26 -1.91 17.61
N LYS A 114 -2.15 -2.77 18.62
CA LYS A 114 -2.95 -3.99 18.73
C LYS A 114 -4.43 -3.70 18.90
N ALA A 115 -4.80 -2.71 19.73
CA ALA A 115 -6.19 -2.27 19.89
C ALA A 115 -6.76 -1.73 18.57
N LEU A 116 -5.97 -0.98 17.80
CA LEU A 116 -6.35 -0.49 16.48
C LEU A 116 -6.51 -1.63 15.46
N GLU A 117 -5.57 -2.57 15.43
CA GLU A 117 -5.65 -3.77 14.58
C GLU A 117 -6.89 -4.62 14.92
N GLU A 118 -7.19 -4.84 16.20
CA GLU A 118 -8.39 -5.55 16.64
C GLU A 118 -9.68 -4.79 16.33
N ALA A 119 -9.71 -3.47 16.53
CA ALA A 119 -10.85 -2.63 16.16
C ALA A 119 -11.12 -2.68 14.65
N ASN A 120 -10.07 -2.54 13.83
CA ASN A 120 -10.15 -2.64 12.38
C ASN A 120 -10.63 -4.04 11.94
N LYS A 121 -10.13 -5.10 12.57
CA LYS A 121 -10.58 -6.48 12.30
C LYS A 121 -12.07 -6.67 12.63
N ASN A 122 -12.52 -6.16 13.78
CA ASN A 122 -13.91 -6.26 14.20
C ASN A 122 -14.85 -5.46 13.26
N LEU A 123 -14.45 -4.25 12.86
CA LEU A 123 -15.16 -3.46 11.84
C LEU A 123 -15.21 -4.21 10.50
N GLY A 124 -14.10 -4.82 10.08
CA GLY A 124 -14.02 -5.62 8.86
C GLY A 124 -14.99 -6.81 8.85
N LEU A 125 -15.04 -7.57 9.95
CA LEU A 125 -15.93 -8.73 10.10
C LEU A 125 -17.41 -8.34 10.07
N LEU A 126 -17.81 -7.37 10.89
CA LEU A 126 -19.19 -6.87 10.90
C LEU A 126 -19.60 -6.32 9.55
N SER A 127 -18.72 -5.50 8.93
CA SER A 127 -18.96 -4.96 7.61
C SER A 127 -19.10 -6.07 6.57
N SER A 128 -18.28 -7.12 6.61
CA SER A 128 -18.37 -8.23 5.64
C SER A 128 -19.67 -9.03 5.76
N ILE A 129 -20.08 -9.39 6.98
CA ILE A 129 -21.30 -10.17 7.21
C ILE A 129 -22.53 -9.35 6.80
N THR A 130 -22.64 -8.11 7.29
CA THR A 130 -23.77 -7.24 6.93
C THR A 130 -23.83 -6.99 5.43
N ARG A 131 -22.69 -6.82 4.75
CA ARG A 131 -22.65 -6.68 3.29
C ARG A 131 -23.16 -7.93 2.58
N HIS A 132 -22.68 -9.12 2.97
CA HIS A 132 -23.15 -10.38 2.40
C HIS A 132 -24.67 -10.54 2.54
N ASP A 133 -25.20 -10.28 3.73
CA ASP A 133 -26.63 -10.43 4.00
C ASP A 133 -27.46 -9.42 3.20
N VAL A 134 -27.01 -8.16 3.12
CA VAL A 134 -27.67 -7.15 2.29
C VAL A 134 -27.61 -7.51 0.80
N LEU A 135 -26.46 -7.96 0.29
CA LEU A 135 -26.32 -8.39 -1.10
C LEU A 135 -27.24 -9.57 -1.43
N ASN A 136 -27.40 -10.52 -0.50
CA ASN A 136 -28.32 -11.62 -0.66
C ASN A 136 -29.77 -11.15 -0.75
N GLN A 137 -30.19 -10.22 0.11
CA GLN A 137 -31.54 -9.65 0.04
C GLN A 137 -31.76 -8.87 -1.27
N ILE A 138 -30.75 -8.14 -1.74
CA ILE A 138 -30.81 -7.45 -3.03
C ILE A 138 -30.95 -8.43 -4.19
N HIS A 139 -30.19 -9.53 -4.20
CA HIS A 139 -30.32 -10.56 -5.23
C HIS A 139 -31.73 -11.14 -5.26
N VAL A 140 -32.32 -11.44 -4.10
CA VAL A 140 -33.71 -11.90 -4.02
C VAL A 140 -34.69 -10.88 -4.61
N ILE A 141 -34.54 -9.60 -4.28
CA ILE A 141 -35.38 -8.52 -4.84
C ILE A 141 -35.23 -8.46 -6.37
N LEU A 142 -33.99 -8.49 -6.88
CA LEU A 142 -33.73 -8.42 -8.32
C LEU A 142 -34.29 -9.63 -9.06
N SER A 143 -34.12 -10.85 -8.52
CA SER A 143 -34.68 -12.07 -9.09
C SER A 143 -36.21 -12.02 -9.16
N TYR A 144 -36.90 -11.55 -8.10
CA TYR A 144 -38.35 -11.38 -8.16
C TYR A 144 -38.78 -10.33 -9.18
N VAL A 145 -38.04 -9.22 -9.31
CA VAL A 145 -38.33 -8.20 -10.34
C VAL A 145 -38.14 -8.77 -11.75
N GLU A 146 -37.12 -9.59 -11.98
CA GLU A 146 -36.91 -10.28 -13.26
C GLU A 146 -38.05 -11.25 -13.58
N LEU A 147 -38.43 -12.11 -12.62
CA LEU A 147 -39.57 -13.03 -12.79
C LEU A 147 -40.88 -12.28 -13.09
N LEU A 148 -41.14 -11.18 -12.38
CA LEU A 148 -42.34 -10.37 -12.61
C LEU A 148 -42.34 -9.70 -14.00
N LYS A 149 -41.19 -9.32 -14.54
CA LYS A 149 -41.08 -8.78 -15.90
C LYS A 149 -41.31 -9.84 -16.98
N ASP A 150 -40.94 -11.09 -16.70
CA ASP A 150 -41.15 -12.22 -17.61
C ASP A 150 -42.61 -12.69 -17.61
N GLU A 151 -43.27 -12.71 -16.45
CA GLU A 151 -44.66 -13.18 -16.31
C GLU A 151 -45.70 -12.11 -16.65
N LEU A 152 -45.43 -10.85 -16.37
CA LEU A 152 -46.41 -9.77 -16.55
C LEU A 152 -46.16 -9.00 -17.85
N PRO A 153 -47.22 -8.75 -18.65
CA PRO A 153 -47.09 -7.81 -19.77
C PRO A 153 -46.69 -6.42 -19.23
N PRO A 154 -45.90 -5.63 -19.99
CA PRO A 154 -45.39 -4.33 -19.56
C PRO A 154 -46.49 -3.27 -19.58
N VAL A 155 -47.40 -3.34 -18.62
CA VAL A 155 -48.54 -2.42 -18.46
C VAL A 155 -48.18 -1.34 -17.46
N GLU A 156 -48.51 -0.08 -17.78
CA GLU A 156 -48.33 1.04 -16.87
C GLU A 156 -49.48 1.13 -15.84
N PRO A 157 -49.21 1.52 -14.58
CA PRO A 157 -47.94 2.00 -14.05
C PRO A 157 -47.04 0.89 -13.46
N ALA A 158 -47.43 -0.38 -13.54
CA ALA A 158 -46.70 -1.49 -12.92
C ALA A 158 -45.25 -1.60 -13.44
N ASN A 159 -45.06 -1.44 -14.75
CA ASN A 159 -43.73 -1.40 -15.36
C ASN A 159 -42.86 -0.25 -14.85
N THR A 160 -43.44 0.94 -14.60
CA THR A 160 -42.73 2.05 -13.94
C THR A 160 -42.29 1.69 -12.53
N TYR A 161 -43.15 1.04 -11.73
CA TYR A 161 -42.77 0.60 -10.38
C TYR A 161 -41.68 -0.46 -10.38
N LEU A 162 -41.74 -1.46 -11.27
CA LEU A 162 -40.71 -2.49 -11.40
C LEU A 162 -39.34 -1.88 -11.76
N LYS A 163 -39.31 -0.93 -12.69
CA LYS A 163 -38.09 -0.16 -13.00
C LYS A 163 -37.59 0.64 -11.81
N GLY A 164 -38.49 1.23 -11.02
CA GLY A 164 -38.15 1.94 -9.79
C GLY A 164 -37.49 1.04 -8.74
N VAL A 165 -38.06 -0.14 -8.49
CA VAL A 165 -37.51 -1.12 -7.54
C VAL A 165 -36.15 -1.64 -8.01
N GLU A 166 -36.02 -1.99 -9.28
CA GLU A 166 -34.76 -2.43 -9.88
C GLU A 166 -33.66 -1.35 -9.75
N ALA A 167 -33.99 -0.10 -10.06
CA ALA A 167 -33.06 1.02 -9.95
C ALA A 167 -32.62 1.24 -8.50
N ALA A 168 -33.55 1.19 -7.55
CA ALA A 168 -33.25 1.31 -6.13
C ALA A 168 -32.35 0.15 -5.64
N ALA A 169 -32.69 -1.09 -5.99
CA ALA A 169 -31.90 -2.27 -5.62
C ALA A 169 -30.47 -2.22 -6.19
N ARG A 170 -30.31 -1.83 -7.46
CA ARG A 170 -28.99 -1.62 -8.09
C ARG A 170 -28.21 -0.48 -7.44
N THR A 171 -28.89 0.58 -7.00
CA THR A 171 -28.24 1.71 -6.28
C THR A 171 -27.66 1.24 -4.95
N ILE A 172 -28.45 0.50 -4.15
CA ILE A 172 -27.97 -0.06 -2.86
C ILE A 172 -26.84 -1.06 -3.11
N HIS A 173 -26.95 -1.92 -4.12
CA HIS A 173 -25.89 -2.85 -4.51
C HIS A 173 -24.56 -2.13 -4.77
N GLY A 174 -24.63 -1.03 -5.52
CA GLY A 174 -23.48 -0.17 -5.79
C GLY A 174 -22.89 0.49 -4.54
N GLN A 175 -23.72 0.98 -3.62
CA GLN A 175 -23.27 1.57 -2.35
C GLN A 175 -22.56 0.56 -1.45
N ILE A 176 -23.07 -0.67 -1.38
CA ILE A 176 -22.48 -1.75 -0.59
C ILE A 176 -21.12 -2.16 -1.16
N ASN A 177 -21.01 -2.32 -2.47
CA ASN A 177 -19.73 -2.61 -3.12
C ASN A 177 -18.74 -1.46 -2.98
N PHE A 178 -19.18 -0.21 -3.09
CA PHE A 178 -18.33 0.95 -2.83
C PHE A 178 -17.79 0.93 -1.38
N THR A 179 -18.64 0.64 -0.40
CA THR A 179 -18.21 0.55 1.01
C THR A 179 -17.18 -0.57 1.22
N ARG A 180 -17.29 -1.69 0.49
CA ARG A 180 -16.26 -2.75 0.50
C ARG A 180 -14.94 -2.22 -0.05
N ASP A 181 -14.99 -1.63 -1.23
CA ASP A 181 -13.80 -1.19 -1.96
C ASP A 181 -13.10 -0.06 -1.18
N TYR A 182 -13.85 0.89 -0.60
CA TYR A 182 -13.32 1.97 0.23
C TYR A 182 -12.57 1.47 1.48
N HIS A 183 -13.08 0.45 2.16
CA HIS A 183 -12.39 -0.12 3.33
C HIS A 183 -11.12 -0.90 3.00
N ARG A 184 -10.88 -1.24 1.73
CA ARG A 184 -9.64 -1.93 1.31
C ARG A 184 -8.49 -0.95 1.05
N ILE A 185 -8.80 0.33 0.82
CA ILE A 185 -7.81 1.39 0.60
C ILE A 185 -6.89 1.48 1.81
N GLY A 186 -5.57 1.39 1.60
CA GLY A 186 -4.56 1.56 2.64
C GLY A 186 -4.50 0.43 3.67
N VAL A 187 -5.21 -0.69 3.44
CA VAL A 187 -5.08 -1.90 4.27
C VAL A 187 -3.74 -2.60 4.00
N GLU A 188 -3.36 -2.66 2.73
CA GLU A 188 -2.07 -3.18 2.29
C GLU A 188 -1.12 -2.02 2.00
N ALA A 189 0.16 -2.22 2.27
CA ALA A 189 1.17 -1.22 1.93
C ALA A 189 1.22 -1.04 0.40
N PRO A 190 1.41 0.20 -0.10
CA PRO A 190 1.64 0.43 -1.52
C PRO A 190 2.85 -0.36 -2.04
N VAL A 191 2.74 -0.82 -3.28
CA VAL A 191 3.76 -1.64 -3.95
C VAL A 191 4.07 -1.10 -5.33
N TRP A 192 5.25 -1.45 -5.86
CA TRP A 192 5.59 -1.18 -7.25
C TRP A 192 4.80 -2.11 -8.18
N GLN A 193 4.04 -1.52 -9.09
CA GLN A 193 3.19 -2.20 -10.05
C GLN A 193 3.53 -1.74 -11.46
N LYS A 194 3.62 -2.65 -12.43
CA LYS A 194 3.82 -2.27 -13.83
C LYS A 194 2.52 -1.79 -14.44
N ALA A 195 2.51 -0.58 -14.98
CA ALA A 195 1.30 0.04 -15.52
C ALA A 195 0.63 -0.86 -16.58
N ALA A 196 1.40 -1.35 -17.55
CA ALA A 196 0.87 -2.19 -18.64
C ALA A 196 0.17 -3.46 -18.14
N GLU A 197 0.70 -4.13 -17.12
CA GLU A 197 0.10 -5.35 -16.56
C GLU A 197 -1.27 -5.05 -15.93
N VAL A 198 -1.34 -4.00 -15.10
CA VAL A 198 -2.59 -3.58 -14.44
C VAL A 198 -3.65 -3.13 -15.47
N PHE A 199 -3.24 -2.44 -16.55
CA PHE A 199 -4.15 -2.08 -17.64
C PHE A 199 -4.63 -3.30 -18.44
N HIS A 200 -3.76 -4.27 -18.69
CA HIS A 200 -4.11 -5.47 -19.45
C HIS A 200 -5.11 -6.36 -18.72
N GLU A 201 -5.04 -6.47 -17.40
CA GLU A 201 -6.01 -7.25 -16.62
C GLU A 201 -7.44 -6.67 -16.73
N ASN A 202 -7.54 -5.34 -16.82
CA ASN A 202 -8.82 -4.64 -16.91
C ASN A 202 -9.43 -4.62 -18.32
N ARG A 203 -8.65 -4.89 -19.37
CA ARG A 203 -9.14 -4.88 -20.76
C ARG A 203 -10.24 -5.91 -20.99
N TYR A 204 -10.19 -7.06 -20.31
CA TYR A 204 -11.10 -8.18 -20.56
C TYR A 204 -12.53 -7.93 -20.07
N ALA A 205 -12.74 -6.93 -19.22
CA ALA A 205 -14.08 -6.54 -18.77
C ALA A 205 -14.94 -5.99 -19.92
N TRP A 206 -14.30 -5.50 -21.01
CA TRP A 206 -14.98 -5.03 -22.21
C TRP A 206 -14.40 -5.76 -23.42
N GLY A 207 -15.21 -6.55 -24.11
CA GLY A 207 -14.77 -7.28 -25.30
C GLY A 207 -14.19 -6.34 -26.37
N PRO A 208 -13.30 -6.83 -27.26
CA PRO A 208 -12.66 -6.02 -28.29
C PRO A 208 -13.67 -5.36 -29.26
N ASP A 209 -14.88 -5.91 -29.37
CA ASP A 209 -15.97 -5.35 -30.19
C ASP A 209 -16.59 -4.07 -29.57
N THR A 210 -16.34 -3.83 -28.28
CA THR A 210 -16.94 -2.73 -27.52
C THR A 210 -15.97 -1.56 -27.33
N LEU A 211 -14.68 -1.84 -27.14
CA LEU A 211 -13.68 -0.82 -26.82
C LEU A 211 -12.28 -1.23 -27.27
N THR A 212 -11.61 -0.39 -28.07
CA THR A 212 -10.19 -0.56 -28.39
C THR A 212 -9.33 0.17 -27.36
N VAL A 213 -8.53 -0.58 -26.60
CA VAL A 213 -7.59 0.00 -25.62
C VAL A 213 -6.17 -0.05 -26.19
N ARG A 214 -5.53 1.12 -26.29
CA ARG A 214 -4.13 1.28 -26.73
C ARG A 214 -3.28 1.73 -25.55
N THR A 215 -2.11 1.15 -25.38
CA THR A 215 -1.21 1.42 -24.25
C THR A 215 0.21 1.69 -24.75
N ASP A 216 0.82 2.75 -24.23
CA ASP A 216 2.24 3.09 -24.39
C ASP A 216 2.85 3.37 -23.00
N VAL A 217 2.91 2.31 -22.18
CA VAL A 217 3.29 2.34 -20.76
C VAL A 217 4.01 1.05 -20.32
N ASP A 218 4.62 0.31 -21.25
CA ASP A 218 5.25 -1.00 -20.97
C ASP A 218 6.44 -0.90 -20.02
N ASP A 219 7.18 0.21 -20.10
CA ASP A 219 8.37 0.48 -19.29
C ASP A 219 8.06 1.41 -18.08
N VAL A 220 6.83 1.36 -17.52
CA VAL A 220 6.40 2.26 -16.44
C VAL A 220 6.02 1.49 -15.18
N GLY A 221 6.73 1.77 -14.08
CA GLY A 221 6.43 1.33 -12.73
C GLY A 221 5.75 2.41 -11.89
N ILE A 222 4.63 2.07 -11.26
CA ILE A 222 3.83 2.96 -10.42
C ILE A 222 3.87 2.43 -8.98
N TYR A 223 4.30 3.26 -8.03
CA TYR A 223 4.18 2.96 -6.62
C TYR A 223 2.82 3.44 -6.13
N ALA A 224 1.89 2.50 -5.96
CA ALA A 224 0.50 2.78 -5.59
C ALA A 224 -0.07 1.66 -4.72
N ASP A 225 -1.21 1.93 -4.10
CA ASP A 225 -2.02 0.93 -3.41
C ASP A 225 -2.40 -0.22 -4.38
N PRO A 226 -2.46 -1.49 -3.93
CA PRO A 226 -2.86 -2.63 -4.76
C PRO A 226 -4.21 -2.46 -5.47
N MET A 227 -5.08 -1.57 -5.00
CA MET A 227 -6.33 -1.19 -5.66
C MET A 227 -6.14 -0.33 -6.93
N LEU A 228 -4.92 -0.13 -7.41
CA LEU A 228 -4.64 0.58 -8.67
C LEU A 228 -5.39 -0.05 -9.87
N GLU A 229 -5.62 -1.36 -9.86
CA GLU A 229 -6.49 -2.03 -10.86
C GLU A 229 -7.88 -1.37 -10.96
N LYS A 230 -8.44 -0.97 -9.81
CA LYS A 230 -9.79 -0.43 -9.72
C LYS A 230 -9.84 1.01 -10.22
N VAL A 231 -8.74 1.76 -10.08
CA VAL A 231 -8.58 3.08 -10.70
C VAL A 231 -8.79 2.95 -12.20
N PHE A 232 -8.00 2.10 -12.86
CA PHE A 232 -8.10 1.95 -14.32
C PHE A 232 -9.43 1.37 -14.77
N TYR A 233 -9.98 0.39 -14.04
CA TYR A 233 -11.35 -0.07 -14.27
C TYR A 233 -12.36 1.08 -14.28
N ASN A 234 -12.33 1.95 -13.27
CA ASN A 234 -13.29 3.04 -13.13
C ASN A 234 -13.13 4.08 -14.25
N LEU A 235 -11.90 4.38 -14.68
CA LEU A 235 -11.65 5.30 -15.80
C LEU A 235 -12.20 4.73 -17.12
N LEU A 236 -11.96 3.43 -17.39
CA LEU A 236 -12.48 2.75 -18.57
C LEU A 236 -14.01 2.61 -18.56
N ASP A 237 -14.59 2.22 -17.41
CA ASP A 237 -16.05 2.13 -17.23
C ASP A 237 -16.71 3.50 -17.46
N ASN A 238 -16.07 4.57 -16.99
CA ASN A 238 -16.53 5.93 -17.19
C ASN A 238 -16.52 6.32 -18.67
N ALA A 239 -15.45 6.01 -19.40
CA ALA A 239 -15.35 6.26 -20.85
C ALA A 239 -16.48 5.55 -21.61
N VAL A 240 -16.72 4.26 -21.36
CA VAL A 240 -17.77 3.48 -22.04
C VAL A 240 -19.17 4.02 -21.75
N ARG A 241 -19.47 4.33 -20.49
CA ARG A 241 -20.83 4.72 -20.07
C ARG A 241 -21.17 6.18 -20.39
N HIS A 242 -20.19 7.07 -20.29
CA HIS A 242 -20.41 8.52 -20.35
C HIS A 242 -19.83 9.18 -21.58
N GLY A 243 -18.86 8.55 -22.24
CA GLY A 243 -18.22 9.10 -23.42
C GLY A 243 -19.12 9.17 -24.66
N GLY A 244 -20.29 8.52 -24.64
CA GLY A 244 -21.32 8.73 -25.67
C GLY A 244 -20.97 8.11 -27.02
N GLY A 245 -20.51 6.86 -27.01
CA GLY A 245 -20.08 6.12 -28.21
C GLY A 245 -18.57 6.03 -28.38
N VAL A 246 -17.82 6.08 -27.26
CA VAL A 246 -16.36 5.88 -27.25
C VAL A 246 -16.02 4.57 -27.94
N THR A 247 -15.03 4.63 -28.82
CA THR A 247 -14.49 3.47 -29.51
C THR A 247 -13.06 3.18 -29.12
N THR A 248 -12.32 4.20 -28.68
CA THR A 248 -10.89 4.09 -28.40
C THR A 248 -10.53 4.78 -27.10
N VAL A 249 -9.80 4.06 -26.25
CA VAL A 249 -9.08 4.64 -25.10
C VAL A 249 -7.58 4.46 -25.33
N THR A 250 -6.82 5.53 -25.16
CA THR A 250 -5.36 5.54 -25.29
C THR A 250 -4.74 5.91 -23.95
N VAL A 251 -3.79 5.09 -23.50
CA VAL A 251 -3.01 5.31 -22.28
C VAL A 251 -1.58 5.61 -22.70
N THR A 252 -1.06 6.76 -22.31
CA THR A 252 0.32 7.16 -22.59
C THR A 252 1.01 7.60 -21.32
N PHE A 253 2.33 7.56 -21.35
CA PHE A 253 3.19 8.12 -20.32
C PHE A 253 4.07 9.23 -20.89
N ARG A 254 4.27 10.29 -20.11
CA ARG A 254 5.25 11.33 -20.42
C ARG A 254 5.88 11.89 -19.16
N GLU A 255 7.08 12.41 -19.30
CA GLU A 255 7.82 13.08 -18.23
C GLU A 255 7.64 14.59 -18.38
N GLU A 256 7.20 15.26 -17.31
CA GLU A 256 7.05 16.72 -17.26
C GLU A 256 7.67 17.23 -15.96
N ASP A 257 8.60 18.19 -16.05
CA ASP A 257 9.23 18.83 -14.89
C ASP A 257 9.81 17.84 -13.85
N GLY A 258 10.38 16.72 -14.31
CA GLY A 258 10.92 15.65 -13.46
C GLY A 258 9.87 14.74 -12.81
N THR A 259 8.59 14.93 -13.14
CA THR A 259 7.47 14.11 -12.67
C THR A 259 6.93 13.19 -13.77
N GLY A 260 6.52 12.00 -13.37
CA GLY A 260 5.83 11.06 -14.25
C GLY A 260 4.36 11.42 -14.41
N VAL A 261 3.89 11.42 -15.66
CA VAL A 261 2.50 11.75 -16.02
C VAL A 261 1.91 10.61 -16.83
N ILE A 262 0.85 10.00 -16.32
CA ILE A 262 0.01 9.08 -17.09
C ILE A 262 -1.20 9.83 -17.62
N VAL A 263 -1.46 9.70 -18.91
CA VAL A 263 -2.62 10.28 -19.58
C VAL A 263 -3.50 9.13 -20.08
N VAL A 264 -4.74 9.10 -19.61
CA VAL A 264 -5.82 8.23 -20.11
C VAL A 264 -6.77 9.11 -20.92
N GLU A 265 -6.83 8.85 -22.22
CA GLU A 265 -7.59 9.65 -23.19
C GLU A 265 -8.65 8.79 -23.87
N ASP A 266 -9.89 9.28 -23.96
CA ASP A 266 -10.95 8.69 -24.79
C ASP A 266 -11.42 9.62 -25.91
N ASP A 267 -12.04 9.05 -26.93
CA ASP A 267 -12.62 9.75 -28.09
C ASP A 267 -14.10 10.18 -27.88
N GLY A 268 -14.50 10.34 -26.62
CA GLY A 268 -15.87 10.60 -26.20
C GLY A 268 -16.22 12.09 -26.07
N SER A 269 -17.47 12.37 -25.73
CA SER A 269 -18.04 13.73 -25.73
C SER A 269 -17.37 14.76 -24.80
N GLY A 270 -16.48 14.32 -23.89
CA GLY A 270 -15.75 15.14 -22.93
C GLY A 270 -16.60 15.67 -21.78
N VAL A 271 -15.94 16.16 -20.73
CA VAL A 271 -16.59 16.70 -19.52
C VAL A 271 -16.71 18.24 -19.61
N PRO A 272 -17.85 18.85 -19.22
CA PRO A 272 -17.99 20.30 -19.17
C PRO A 272 -16.98 20.95 -18.20
N GLU A 273 -16.46 22.14 -18.55
CA GLU A 273 -15.44 22.83 -17.74
C GLU A 273 -15.85 23.00 -16.26
N GLY A 274 -17.11 23.37 -16.00
CA GLY A 274 -17.63 23.53 -14.62
C GLY A 274 -17.89 22.24 -13.85
N GLU A 275 -17.68 21.07 -14.49
CA GLU A 275 -17.88 19.76 -13.88
C GLU A 275 -16.56 19.00 -13.66
N LYS A 276 -15.45 19.41 -14.30
CA LYS A 276 -14.17 18.68 -14.32
C LYS A 276 -13.60 18.33 -12.95
N GLU A 277 -13.72 19.22 -11.97
CA GLU A 277 -13.29 18.95 -10.60
C GLU A 277 -14.37 18.21 -9.81
N ARG A 278 -15.65 18.55 -10.08
CA ARG A 278 -16.80 18.00 -9.36
C ARG A 278 -17.05 16.53 -9.63
N ILE A 279 -16.66 15.99 -10.79
CA ILE A 279 -16.84 14.56 -11.10
C ILE A 279 -16.09 13.63 -10.15
N PHE A 280 -15.08 14.13 -9.43
CA PHE A 280 -14.34 13.38 -8.43
C PHE A 280 -14.89 13.55 -7.00
N GLU A 281 -15.91 14.41 -6.81
CA GLU A 281 -16.57 14.57 -5.52
C GLU A 281 -17.47 13.37 -5.22
N ARG A 282 -17.66 13.11 -3.93
CA ARG A 282 -18.48 12.00 -3.46
C ARG A 282 -19.93 12.14 -3.93
N GLY A 283 -20.43 11.14 -4.65
CA GLY A 283 -21.83 11.05 -5.08
C GLY A 283 -22.13 11.76 -6.40
N VAL A 284 -21.11 12.16 -7.17
CA VAL A 284 -21.26 12.82 -8.47
C VAL A 284 -21.16 11.78 -9.61
N GLY A 285 -22.19 11.72 -10.46
CA GLY A 285 -22.27 10.80 -11.61
C GLY A 285 -23.63 10.09 -11.74
N LYS A 286 -23.83 9.26 -12.77
CA LYS A 286 -25.01 8.37 -12.87
C LYS A 286 -24.71 7.00 -12.24
N ASN A 287 -25.74 6.28 -11.79
CA ASN A 287 -25.67 5.05 -10.96
C ASN A 287 -25.16 5.27 -9.53
N THR A 288 -23.85 5.18 -9.29
CA THR A 288 -23.29 5.20 -7.92
C THR A 288 -22.58 6.50 -7.58
N GLY A 289 -22.00 7.19 -8.58
CA GLY A 289 -21.27 8.45 -8.38
C GLY A 289 -20.06 8.34 -7.45
N PHE A 290 -19.51 7.13 -7.28
CA PHE A 290 -18.38 6.90 -6.37
C PHE A 290 -17.09 6.40 -7.04
N GLY A 291 -17.12 6.05 -8.33
CA GLY A 291 -15.96 5.45 -9.01
C GLY A 291 -14.77 6.41 -9.15
N LEU A 292 -15.01 7.63 -9.62
CA LEU A 292 -13.97 8.65 -9.75
C LEU A 292 -13.52 9.21 -8.39
N PHE A 293 -14.44 9.30 -7.43
CA PHE A 293 -14.09 9.58 -6.03
C PHE A 293 -13.13 8.53 -5.48
N LEU A 294 -13.46 7.24 -5.61
CA LEU A 294 -12.60 6.13 -5.18
C LEU A 294 -11.23 6.21 -5.85
N THR A 295 -11.21 6.54 -7.13
CA THR A 295 -9.99 6.69 -7.91
C THR A 295 -9.05 7.75 -7.33
N ARG A 296 -9.61 8.90 -6.94
CA ARG A 296 -8.85 9.98 -6.30
C ARG A 296 -8.28 9.55 -4.94
N GLU A 297 -9.06 8.85 -4.13
CA GLU A 297 -8.61 8.37 -2.81
C GLU A 297 -7.46 7.35 -2.93
N VAL A 298 -7.58 6.38 -3.83
CA VAL A 298 -6.54 5.35 -4.07
C VAL A 298 -5.22 5.97 -4.51
N LEU A 299 -5.26 6.90 -5.48
CA LEU A 299 -4.07 7.58 -5.97
C LEU A 299 -3.46 8.52 -4.90
N GLY A 300 -4.33 9.21 -4.14
CA GLY A 300 -3.95 10.16 -3.11
C GLY A 300 -3.10 9.55 -1.99
N LEU A 301 -3.27 8.27 -1.67
CA LEU A 301 -2.45 7.56 -0.66
C LEU A 301 -0.94 7.64 -0.92
N THR A 302 -0.54 7.75 -2.19
CA THR A 302 0.86 7.78 -2.62
C THR A 302 1.27 9.15 -3.15
N GLY A 303 0.44 10.18 -2.94
CA GLY A 303 0.71 11.53 -3.44
C GLY A 303 0.57 11.66 -4.97
N ILE A 304 -0.17 10.75 -5.62
CA ILE A 304 -0.55 10.87 -7.01
C ILE A 304 -1.85 11.66 -7.09
N SER A 305 -1.86 12.77 -7.83
CA SER A 305 -3.06 13.55 -8.11
C SER A 305 -3.69 13.13 -9.44
N ILE A 306 -4.99 13.39 -9.58
CA ILE A 306 -5.74 13.10 -10.81
C ILE A 306 -6.58 14.31 -11.21
N HIS A 307 -6.53 14.68 -12.49
CA HIS A 307 -7.19 15.85 -13.05
C HIS A 307 -7.87 15.52 -14.38
N GLU A 308 -9.07 16.06 -14.61
CA GLU A 308 -9.70 16.04 -15.93
C GLU A 308 -9.23 17.27 -16.73
N THR A 309 -8.70 17.05 -17.93
CA THR A 309 -8.12 18.11 -18.78
C THR A 309 -8.68 18.09 -20.20
N GLY A 310 -9.70 17.27 -20.45
CA GLY A 310 -10.29 17.07 -21.76
C GLY A 310 -11.03 18.30 -22.28
N ARG A 311 -11.41 18.27 -23.55
CA ARG A 311 -12.18 19.34 -24.19
C ARG A 311 -13.55 18.82 -24.57
N LYS A 312 -14.60 19.50 -24.12
CA LYS A 312 -15.98 19.20 -24.53
C LYS A 312 -16.27 19.82 -25.90
N GLY A 313 -16.94 19.06 -26.78
CA GLY A 313 -17.40 19.57 -28.08
C GLY A 313 -18.39 18.64 -28.80
N LYS A 314 -18.79 18.99 -30.02
CA LYS A 314 -19.53 18.11 -30.95
C LYS A 314 -18.72 17.92 -32.23
N GLY A 315 -17.76 17.01 -32.25
CA GLY A 315 -16.95 16.68 -33.42
C GLY A 315 -15.68 15.89 -33.06
N PRO A 316 -14.90 15.43 -34.05
CA PRO A 316 -13.60 14.82 -33.79
C PRO A 316 -12.69 15.85 -33.08
N GLY A 317 -12.26 15.54 -31.85
CA GLY A 317 -11.52 16.44 -30.97
C GLY A 317 -12.26 16.84 -29.67
N SER A 318 -13.51 16.39 -29.50
CA SER A 318 -14.09 16.23 -28.16
C SER A 318 -13.51 14.97 -27.55
N ASN A 319 -12.76 15.11 -26.48
CA ASN A 319 -12.07 13.99 -25.84
C ASN A 319 -12.14 14.20 -24.32
N TRP A 320 -12.33 13.12 -23.55
CA TRP A 320 -12.13 13.15 -22.10
C TRP A 320 -10.69 12.75 -21.78
N TRP A 321 -9.99 13.59 -21.02
CA TRP A 321 -8.59 13.36 -20.67
C TRP A 321 -8.46 13.29 -19.17
N CYS A 322 -8.02 12.16 -18.66
CA CYS A 322 -7.63 12.02 -17.28
C CYS A 322 -6.11 12.01 -17.16
N ARG A 323 -5.56 13.00 -16.48
CA ARG A 323 -4.13 13.13 -16.23
C ARG A 323 -3.86 12.77 -14.78
N ALA A 324 -3.13 11.69 -14.55
CA ALA A 324 -2.57 11.35 -13.26
C ALA A 324 -1.12 11.83 -13.17
N VAL A 325 -0.81 12.65 -12.16
CA VAL A 325 0.52 13.23 -11.96
C VAL A 325 1.00 12.86 -10.57
N SER A 326 2.22 12.34 -10.47
CA SER A 326 2.82 12.17 -9.14
C SER A 326 3.49 13.46 -8.69
N GLY A 327 3.27 13.83 -7.43
CA GLY A 327 4.04 14.91 -6.79
C GLY A 327 5.49 14.51 -6.45
N ALA A 328 5.87 13.24 -6.66
CA ALA A 328 7.22 12.76 -6.43
C ALA A 328 8.04 12.78 -7.75
N GLU A 329 9.31 13.19 -7.65
CA GLU A 329 10.26 13.08 -8.76
C GLU A 329 10.42 11.61 -9.19
N GLY A 330 10.33 11.37 -10.49
CA GLY A 330 10.53 10.05 -11.05
C GLY A 330 12.01 9.69 -11.21
N GLN A 331 12.31 8.40 -11.23
CA GLN A 331 13.67 7.88 -11.45
C GLN A 331 13.67 6.87 -12.59
N ARG A 332 14.66 6.98 -13.48
CA ARG A 332 14.94 5.94 -14.47
C ARG A 332 15.89 4.92 -13.87
N HIS A 333 15.48 3.66 -13.86
CA HIS A 333 16.37 2.55 -13.54
C HIS A 333 16.74 1.84 -14.84
N ARG A 334 18.04 1.85 -15.15
CA ARG A 334 18.59 0.98 -16.19
C ARG A 334 18.73 -0.41 -15.60
N SER A 335 18.10 -1.41 -16.23
CA SER A 335 18.36 -2.80 -15.85
C SER A 335 19.76 -3.20 -16.31
N GLU A 336 20.73 -3.24 -15.40
CA GLU A 336 22.00 -3.91 -15.65
C GLU A 336 21.76 -5.42 -15.50
N ARG A 337 21.38 -6.08 -16.59
CA ARG A 337 21.61 -7.53 -16.68
C ARG A 337 23.11 -7.72 -16.82
N GLU A 338 23.79 -8.14 -15.76
CA GLU A 338 25.04 -8.88 -15.88
C GLU A 338 24.74 -10.22 -16.55
N THR A 339 24.57 -10.20 -17.87
CA THR A 339 24.63 -11.39 -18.71
C THR A 339 26.03 -11.47 -19.30
N ASN A 340 26.76 -12.51 -18.90
CA ASN A 340 27.97 -12.99 -19.56
C ASN A 340 27.92 -12.82 -21.08
N GLY A 341 28.54 -11.76 -21.60
CA GLY A 341 29.14 -11.73 -22.94
C GLY A 341 28.24 -11.59 -24.18
N CYS A 342 26.93 -11.35 -24.10
CA CYS A 342 26.10 -11.13 -25.30
C CYS A 342 25.23 -9.87 -25.19
N MET A 343 25.55 -8.84 -25.99
CA MET A 343 24.72 -7.65 -26.20
C MET A 343 23.41 -8.03 -26.91
N HIS A 344 22.27 -7.87 -26.22
CA HIS A 344 20.95 -7.77 -26.84
C HIS A 344 20.46 -6.31 -26.77
N PRO A 345 19.92 -5.72 -27.85
CA PRO A 345 19.60 -4.29 -27.92
C PRO A 345 18.20 -3.91 -27.35
N HIS A 346 17.69 -4.62 -26.35
CA HIS A 346 16.38 -4.31 -25.74
C HIS A 346 16.42 -4.39 -24.20
N ALA A 347 17.34 -3.64 -23.57
CA ALA A 347 17.18 -3.27 -22.17
C ALA A 347 16.45 -1.91 -22.16
N GLY A 348 15.12 -1.93 -22.08
CA GLY A 348 14.32 -0.72 -21.88
C GLY A 348 14.61 -0.14 -20.49
N ASP A 349 14.82 1.18 -20.42
CA ASP A 349 14.92 1.89 -19.15
C ASP A 349 13.50 1.96 -18.54
N ILE A 350 13.29 1.35 -17.37
CA ILE A 350 11.99 1.42 -16.68
C ILE A 350 11.93 2.73 -15.89
N PHE A 351 10.85 3.49 -16.08
CA PHE A 351 10.57 4.71 -15.33
C PHE A 351 9.70 4.41 -14.11
N TYR A 352 10.13 4.86 -12.93
CA TYR A 352 9.47 4.63 -11.66
C TYR A 352 8.99 5.94 -11.03
N PHE A 353 7.72 6.02 -10.62
CA PHE A 353 7.15 7.18 -9.92
C PHE A 353 6.11 6.82 -8.84
N GLY A 354 5.77 7.76 -7.95
CA GLY A 354 4.71 7.60 -6.94
C GLY A 354 5.20 7.35 -5.51
N ARG A 355 6.50 7.10 -5.30
CA ARG A 355 7.04 6.96 -3.94
C ARG A 355 7.40 8.34 -3.39
N PRO A 356 6.80 8.81 -2.27
CA PRO A 356 7.22 10.06 -1.65
C PRO A 356 8.72 10.00 -1.30
N ARG A 357 9.46 11.09 -1.50
CA ARG A 357 10.77 11.26 -0.86
C ARG A 357 10.51 11.34 0.64
N LEU A 358 10.62 10.21 1.34
CA LEU A 358 10.88 10.23 2.77
C LEU A 358 12.27 10.85 2.91
N GLU A 359 12.35 12.10 3.36
CA GLU A 359 13.58 12.67 3.90
C GLU A 359 13.95 11.85 5.15
N CYS A 360 14.59 10.70 4.94
CA CYS A 360 15.30 10.02 6.00
C CYS A 360 16.56 10.84 6.27
N GLU A 361 16.55 11.59 7.37
CA GLU A 361 17.75 12.19 7.98
C GLU A 361 18.70 11.11 8.55
N TYR A 362 18.98 10.01 7.82
CA TYR A 362 20.07 9.09 8.16
C TYR A 362 20.60 8.40 6.88
N PRO A 363 21.92 8.47 6.59
CA PRO A 363 22.50 7.74 5.48
C PRO A 363 22.75 6.30 5.91
N ALA A 364 21.93 5.36 5.45
CA ALA A 364 22.27 3.94 5.48
C ALA A 364 21.86 3.25 4.17
N PRO A 365 22.71 2.38 3.59
CA PRO A 365 22.47 1.79 2.29
C PRO A 365 21.53 0.59 2.45
N TYR A 366 20.22 0.83 2.34
CA TYR A 366 19.27 -0.28 2.22
C TYR A 366 19.18 -0.73 0.77
N TYR A 367 19.72 -1.93 0.55
CA TYR A 367 19.57 -2.77 -0.63
C TYR A 367 18.09 -2.83 -1.04
N CYS A 368 17.79 -2.50 -2.29
CA CYS A 368 16.48 -2.75 -2.89
C CYS A 368 16.33 -4.27 -3.03
N PRO A 369 15.33 -4.94 -2.43
CA PRO A 369 15.14 -6.35 -2.67
C PRO A 369 14.66 -6.55 -4.11
N GLU A 370 15.41 -7.33 -4.89
CA GLU A 370 15.00 -7.76 -6.23
C GLU A 370 13.64 -8.47 -6.18
N PRO A 371 12.78 -8.30 -7.20
CA PRO A 371 11.51 -9.00 -7.26
C PRO A 371 11.77 -10.51 -7.35
N HIS A 372 11.27 -11.24 -6.35
CA HIS A 372 11.30 -12.69 -6.31
C HIS A 372 10.82 -13.29 -7.64
N HIS A 373 11.67 -14.11 -8.25
CA HIS A 373 11.33 -14.96 -9.37
C HIS A 373 10.08 -15.82 -9.04
N ILE A 374 9.00 -15.57 -9.76
CA ILE A 374 7.89 -16.51 -9.90
C ILE A 374 8.47 -17.77 -10.53
N ASN A 375 8.53 -18.85 -9.75
CA ASN A 375 9.02 -20.15 -10.19
C ASN A 375 7.90 -20.82 -11.03
N PRO A 376 8.07 -21.05 -12.35
CA PRO A 376 7.08 -21.76 -13.12
C PRO A 376 7.13 -23.25 -12.76
N LEU A 377 5.98 -23.77 -12.33
CA LEU A 377 5.71 -25.19 -12.17
C LEU A 377 6.27 -25.98 -13.36
N ARG A 378 7.29 -26.81 -13.10
CA ARG A 378 7.71 -27.84 -14.05
C ARG A 378 6.59 -28.88 -14.16
N GLY A 379 6.08 -29.04 -15.38
CA GLY A 379 5.34 -30.22 -15.78
C GLY A 379 6.21 -31.47 -15.61
N GLY A 380 5.66 -32.46 -14.91
CA GLY A 380 6.14 -33.83 -14.92
C GLY A 380 5.21 -34.65 -15.80
N ASP A 381 5.65 -34.93 -17.02
CA ASP A 381 5.11 -36.02 -17.83
C ASP A 381 5.34 -37.37 -17.15
N GLY A 382 4.44 -38.29 -17.45
CA GLY A 382 4.26 -39.54 -16.74
C GLY A 382 5.40 -40.55 -16.81
N GLN A 383 5.36 -41.46 -15.84
CA GLN A 383 5.87 -42.81 -16.00
C GLN A 383 4.80 -43.81 -15.56
N HIS A 384 4.39 -44.64 -16.52
CA HIS A 384 3.87 -45.98 -16.28
C HIS A 384 4.86 -46.78 -15.44
N HIS A 385 4.37 -47.50 -14.43
CA HIS A 385 4.44 -48.96 -14.42
C HIS A 385 3.64 -49.57 -13.26
N THR A 386 2.79 -50.53 -13.64
CA THR A 386 2.19 -51.66 -12.90
C THR A 386 1.27 -51.38 -11.72
#